data_AF-A0A959FKS1-F1
#
_entry.id   AF-A0A959FKS1-F1
#
_cell.length_a   1.000
_cell.length_b   1.000
_cell.length_c   1.000
_cell.angle_alpha   90.00
_cell.angle_beta   90.00
_cell.angle_gamma   90.00
#
_symmetry.space_group_name_H-M   'P 1'
#
loop_
_entity.id
_entity.type
_entity.pdbx_description
1 polymer ?
#
loop_
_entity_poly.entity_id
_entity_poly.type
_entity_poly.pdbx_seq_one_letter_code
_entity_poly.pdbx_strand_id
1 'polypeptide(L)'
;MNRKEFLSGLGIAGVGSMLPGQLLKAKTAPPSPPFDCVLIPSETAGPFPLDLTENETFFRQDVREDQTGVQLNLKLKIIGLENCEPMQNVRVNIWHCDKDGVYSGYSTGNNPGDSNATYLRGYQFADANGEVEFITIVPGWYSGRICHIHFQVYVSSSYSAISQLSFPIETKNAIYEANSELYTKGDDPLSFQQDNIFSDGYEYQLSTLTANEETGGYDAYLEVAVQGEGTVGLGHLERQAAKQFTLGQNFPNPYTANTTIPFTLVRPASVTLELWELSGRRVYSMVKENMATGDHQIPLELEALDLPVGNYVYQMTVSNSEGQFTLCKMMTAG
;
A
#
# COMPACT_ATOMS: atom_id res chain seq x y z
N MET A 1 12.90 -11.36 -1.63
CA MET A 1 14.03 -12.33 -1.73
C MET A 1 14.94 -11.88 -2.86
N ASN A 2 16.22 -11.64 -2.59
CA ASN A 2 17.18 -11.08 -3.56
C ASN A 2 17.55 -12.08 -4.68
N ARG A 3 17.44 -11.64 -5.94
CA ARG A 3 17.54 -12.45 -7.16
C ARG A 3 18.98 -12.69 -7.65
N LYS A 4 19.99 -12.62 -6.76
CA LYS A 4 21.42 -12.68 -7.15
C LYS A 4 22.12 -14.04 -7.01
N GLU A 5 21.45 -15.10 -6.59
CA GLU A 5 22.08 -16.42 -6.48
C GLU A 5 21.63 -17.47 -7.51
N PHE A 6 20.87 -17.11 -8.54
CA PHE A 6 20.33 -18.12 -9.47
C PHE A 6 21.07 -18.26 -10.81
N LEU A 7 22.10 -17.46 -11.11
CA LEU A 7 22.74 -17.50 -12.44
C LEU A 7 24.29 -17.52 -12.44
N SER A 8 24.91 -18.18 -11.47
CA SER A 8 26.34 -18.54 -11.59
C SER A 8 26.55 -20.00 -11.23
N GLY A 9 26.52 -20.90 -12.23
CA GLY A 9 26.83 -22.31 -11.97
C GLY A 9 26.53 -23.31 -13.07
N LEU A 10 26.84 -23.00 -14.35
CA LEU A 10 26.94 -24.04 -15.37
C LEU A 10 28.35 -24.03 -15.96
N GLY A 11 29.28 -24.62 -15.19
CA GLY A 11 30.58 -25.07 -15.66
C GLY A 11 30.75 -26.53 -15.21
N ILE A 12 30.62 -27.47 -16.15
CA ILE A 12 30.77 -28.91 -15.92
C ILE A 12 32.25 -29.28 -15.99
N ALA A 13 32.78 -29.93 -14.94
CA ALA A 13 33.52 -31.21 -15.02
C ALA A 13 34.18 -31.54 -13.67
N GLY A 14 33.68 -32.55 -12.97
CA GLY A 14 34.31 -33.10 -11.77
C GLY A 14 33.64 -34.39 -11.32
N VAL A 15 34.35 -35.50 -11.45
CA VAL A 15 33.89 -36.88 -11.24
C VAL A 15 33.75 -37.21 -9.74
N GLY A 16 32.67 -37.90 -9.38
CA GLY A 16 32.71 -38.93 -8.32
C GLY A 16 32.00 -38.60 -7.00
N SER A 17 30.87 -39.28 -6.76
CA SER A 17 30.55 -40.09 -5.56
C SER A 17 29.03 -40.28 -5.46
N MET A 18 28.60 -41.54 -5.40
CA MET A 18 27.19 -41.90 -5.19
C MET A 18 26.85 -41.81 -3.71
N LEU A 19 25.87 -40.97 -3.36
CA LEU A 19 25.09 -41.07 -2.13
C LEU A 19 23.59 -41.06 -2.51
N PRO A 20 22.76 -41.93 -1.92
CA PRO A 20 21.33 -41.96 -2.22
C PRO A 20 20.62 -40.81 -1.50
N GLY A 21 20.54 -39.65 -2.17
CA GLY A 21 19.73 -38.52 -1.73
C GLY A 21 18.26 -38.73 -2.11
N GLN A 22 17.36 -38.64 -1.13
CA GLN A 22 15.92 -38.58 -1.34
C GLN A 22 15.58 -37.44 -2.32
N LEU A 23 14.90 -37.76 -3.41
CA LEU A 23 14.34 -36.79 -4.35
C LEU A 23 13.31 -35.92 -3.63
N LEU A 24 13.72 -34.74 -3.18
CA LEU A 24 12.81 -33.65 -2.86
C LEU A 24 12.14 -33.25 -4.16
N LYS A 25 10.87 -33.65 -4.33
CA LYS A 25 10.01 -33.11 -5.39
C LYS A 25 10.00 -31.59 -5.24
N ALA A 26 10.51 -30.90 -6.25
CA ALA A 26 10.28 -29.46 -6.41
C ALA A 26 8.76 -29.23 -6.35
N LYS A 27 8.32 -28.38 -5.43
CA LYS A 27 6.94 -27.85 -5.45
C LYS A 27 6.77 -27.15 -6.80
N THR A 28 5.88 -27.67 -7.63
CA THR A 28 5.40 -26.99 -8.82
C THR A 28 4.94 -25.60 -8.41
N ALA A 29 5.49 -24.57 -9.07
CA ALA A 29 4.97 -23.22 -8.95
C ALA A 29 3.47 -23.24 -9.31
N PRO A 30 2.62 -22.48 -8.59
CA PRO A 30 1.21 -22.38 -8.95
C PRO A 30 1.07 -21.90 -10.41
N PRO A 31 0.03 -22.36 -11.13
CA PRO A 31 -0.22 -21.92 -12.49
C PRO A 31 -0.36 -20.40 -12.53
N SER A 32 0.21 -19.77 -13.57
CA SER A 32 -0.04 -18.38 -13.90
C SER A 32 -1.56 -18.15 -14.04
N PRO A 33 -2.11 -17.07 -13.45
CA PRO A 33 -3.54 -16.79 -13.59
C PRO A 33 -3.93 -16.68 -15.07
N PRO A 34 -5.17 -17.04 -15.43
CA PRO A 34 -5.61 -17.13 -16.82
C PRO A 34 -5.85 -15.78 -17.50
N PHE A 35 -5.49 -14.67 -16.86
CA PHE A 35 -5.79 -13.31 -17.30
C PHE A 35 -4.51 -12.47 -17.49
N ASP A 36 -4.52 -11.55 -18.45
CA ASP A 36 -3.34 -10.80 -18.96
C ASP A 36 -2.88 -9.61 -18.06
N CYS A 37 -3.30 -9.50 -16.80
CA CYS A 37 -2.79 -8.47 -15.89
C CYS A 37 -1.55 -8.95 -15.12
N VAL A 38 -0.54 -8.09 -15.01
CA VAL A 38 0.74 -8.40 -14.39
C VAL A 38 0.88 -7.64 -13.09
N LEU A 39 1.22 -8.38 -12.02
CA LEU A 39 1.43 -7.82 -10.68
C LEU A 39 2.41 -6.65 -10.72
N ILE A 40 2.04 -5.55 -10.07
CA ILE A 40 2.92 -4.40 -9.89
C ILE A 40 4.23 -4.83 -9.19
N PRO A 41 5.41 -4.44 -9.71
CA PRO A 41 6.67 -4.68 -9.01
C PRO A 41 6.67 -4.06 -7.62
N SER A 42 7.09 -4.83 -6.61
CA SER A 42 7.26 -4.30 -5.25
C SER A 42 8.56 -3.51 -5.15
N GLU A 43 8.45 -2.25 -4.73
CA GLU A 43 9.59 -1.37 -4.49
C GLU A 43 9.80 -1.03 -3.03
N THR A 44 10.96 -0.45 -2.75
CA THR A 44 11.21 0.16 -1.44
C THR A 44 10.28 1.35 -1.22
N ALA A 45 9.76 1.49 0.00
CA ALA A 45 9.03 2.68 0.43
C ALA A 45 9.93 3.95 0.51
N GLY A 46 11.25 3.79 0.30
CA GLY A 46 12.22 4.83 0.58
C GLY A 46 12.32 5.15 2.08
N PRO A 47 13.15 6.14 2.46
CA PRO A 47 13.34 6.53 3.85
C PRO A 47 12.25 7.48 4.37
N PHE A 48 11.34 7.93 3.52
CA PHE A 48 10.34 8.96 3.84
C PHE A 48 8.85 8.53 3.80
N PRO A 49 8.46 7.28 4.15
CA PRO A 49 7.04 6.93 4.32
C PRO A 49 6.52 7.41 5.67
N LEU A 50 5.48 8.25 5.65
CA LEU A 50 4.70 8.54 6.86
C LEU A 50 3.55 7.54 6.96
N ASP A 51 3.27 7.06 8.17
CA ASP A 51 2.02 6.37 8.42
C ASP A 51 0.87 7.38 8.35
N LEU A 52 0.13 7.36 7.25
CA LEU A 52 -0.97 8.30 7.01
C LEU A 52 -2.28 7.85 7.67
N THR A 53 -2.30 6.68 8.31
CA THR A 53 -3.54 6.02 8.73
C THR A 53 -4.14 6.59 10.01
N GLU A 54 -3.33 7.27 10.83
CA GLU A 54 -3.76 7.83 12.11
C GLU A 54 -4.30 9.27 11.98
N ASN A 55 -4.10 9.93 10.83
CA ASN A 55 -4.41 11.34 10.65
C ASN A 55 -5.29 11.59 9.41
N GLU A 56 -6.58 11.86 9.66
CA GLU A 56 -7.58 12.16 8.63
C GLU A 56 -7.23 13.37 7.74
N THR A 57 -6.28 14.23 8.16
CA THR A 57 -5.77 15.35 7.34
C THR A 57 -5.21 14.88 5.99
N PHE A 58 -4.71 13.65 5.92
CA PHE A 58 -4.18 13.08 4.69
C PHE A 58 -5.27 12.49 3.77
N PHE A 59 -6.53 12.41 4.22
CA PHE A 59 -7.64 12.07 3.34
C PHE A 59 -8.06 13.28 2.51
N ARG A 60 -7.40 13.46 1.37
CA ARG A 60 -7.61 14.61 0.49
C ARG A 60 -7.28 14.28 -0.95
N GLN A 61 -8.04 14.87 -1.86
CA GLN A 61 -7.82 14.73 -3.30
C GLN A 61 -6.71 15.70 -3.76
N ASP A 62 -6.77 16.95 -3.34
CA ASP A 62 -5.69 17.92 -3.56
C ASP A 62 -4.64 17.77 -2.46
N VAL A 63 -3.43 17.34 -2.85
CA VAL A 63 -2.30 17.12 -1.93
C VAL A 63 -1.27 18.24 -2.01
N ARG A 64 -1.46 19.25 -2.86
CA ARG A 64 -0.44 20.28 -3.13
C ARG A 64 -0.13 21.15 -1.93
N GLU A 65 -1.15 21.44 -1.11
CA GLU A 65 -1.07 22.52 -0.12
C GLU A 65 -0.53 23.80 -0.79
N ASP A 66 0.56 24.33 -0.28
CA ASP A 66 1.19 25.58 -0.68
C ASP A 66 2.24 25.36 -1.79
N GLN A 67 2.45 24.12 -2.24
CA GLN A 67 3.55 23.77 -3.13
C GLN A 67 3.33 24.32 -4.54
N THR A 68 4.40 24.91 -5.08
CA THR A 68 4.45 25.38 -6.45
C THR A 68 4.93 24.26 -7.38
N GLY A 69 4.40 24.23 -8.60
CA GLY A 69 4.73 23.21 -9.60
C GLY A 69 3.69 23.19 -10.71
N VAL A 70 4.03 22.55 -11.83
CA VAL A 70 3.04 22.30 -12.91
C VAL A 70 2.01 21.32 -12.37
N GLN A 71 0.72 21.66 -12.45
CA GLN A 71 -0.35 20.81 -11.93
C GLN A 71 -0.36 19.46 -12.66
N LEU A 72 -0.52 18.39 -11.87
CA LEU A 72 -0.66 17.02 -12.31
C LEU A 72 -1.93 16.42 -11.70
N ASN A 73 -2.89 16.03 -12.54
CA ASN A 73 -4.01 15.20 -12.10
C ASN A 73 -3.60 13.74 -12.25
N LEU A 74 -3.32 13.08 -11.12
CA LEU A 74 -2.89 11.68 -11.08
C LEU A 74 -4.08 10.77 -10.86
N LYS A 75 -4.30 9.82 -11.77
CA LYS A 75 -5.26 8.73 -11.63
C LYS A 75 -4.54 7.40 -11.52
N LEU A 76 -4.88 6.61 -10.51
CA LEU A 76 -4.42 5.22 -10.39
C LEU A 76 -5.65 4.31 -10.42
N LYS A 77 -5.63 3.31 -11.30
CA LYS A 77 -6.67 2.27 -11.35
C LYS A 77 -6.14 0.99 -10.74
N ILE A 78 -6.78 0.50 -9.69
CA ILE A 78 -6.39 -0.71 -9.00
C ILE A 78 -7.23 -1.89 -9.48
N ILE A 79 -6.57 -2.97 -9.88
CA ILE A 79 -7.21 -4.22 -10.31
C ILE A 79 -6.67 -5.42 -9.53
N GLY A 80 -7.47 -6.47 -9.38
CA GLY A 80 -7.06 -7.71 -8.71
C GLY A 80 -6.32 -8.64 -9.67
N LEU A 81 -5.19 -9.22 -9.26
CA LEU A 81 -4.39 -10.11 -10.10
C LEU A 81 -5.14 -11.41 -10.47
N GLU A 82 -6.06 -11.85 -9.63
CA GLU A 82 -6.75 -13.13 -9.81
C GLU A 82 -7.86 -13.08 -10.86
N ASN A 83 -8.42 -11.88 -11.14
CA ASN A 83 -9.52 -11.68 -12.08
C ASN A 83 -9.35 -10.51 -13.07
N CYS A 84 -8.31 -9.69 -12.90
CA CYS A 84 -8.09 -8.43 -13.64
C CYS A 84 -9.26 -7.44 -13.59
N GLU A 85 -10.11 -7.55 -12.58
CA GLU A 85 -11.26 -6.67 -12.41
C GLU A 85 -10.93 -5.52 -11.45
N PRO A 86 -11.61 -4.36 -11.60
CA PRO A 86 -11.52 -3.24 -10.68
C PRO A 86 -11.66 -3.61 -9.20
N MET A 87 -10.76 -3.07 -8.36
CA MET A 87 -10.83 -3.18 -6.91
C MET A 87 -11.38 -1.90 -6.29
N GLN A 88 -12.67 -1.90 -6.01
CA GLN A 88 -13.31 -0.80 -5.28
C GLN A 88 -12.87 -0.77 -3.81
N ASN A 89 -12.83 0.44 -3.24
CA ASN A 89 -12.65 0.74 -1.82
C ASN A 89 -11.31 0.25 -1.23
N VAL A 90 -10.31 -0.03 -2.07
CA VAL A 90 -8.92 -0.20 -1.63
C VAL A 90 -8.35 1.18 -1.32
N ARG A 91 -7.54 1.28 -0.26
CA ARG A 91 -6.88 2.54 0.07
C ARG A 91 -5.60 2.65 -0.74
N VAL A 92 -5.41 3.79 -1.38
CA VAL A 92 -4.17 4.13 -2.06
C VAL A 92 -3.57 5.35 -1.40
N ASN A 93 -2.35 5.21 -0.90
CA ASN A 93 -1.57 6.33 -0.39
C ASN A 93 -0.58 6.76 -1.47
N ILE A 94 -0.32 8.06 -1.59
CA ILE A 94 0.77 8.60 -2.42
C ILE A 94 1.66 9.52 -1.60
N TRP A 95 2.94 9.59 -1.98
CA TRP A 95 3.85 10.63 -1.55
C TRP A 95 4.94 10.89 -2.59
N HIS A 96 5.41 12.13 -2.69
CA HIS A 96 6.54 12.48 -3.52
C HIS A 96 7.24 13.76 -3.05
N CYS A 97 8.38 14.07 -3.65
CA CYS A 97 9.10 15.31 -3.43
C CYS A 97 8.46 16.48 -4.17
N ASP A 98 8.73 17.70 -3.72
CA ASP A 98 8.38 18.92 -4.42
C ASP A 98 9.18 19.10 -5.74
N LYS A 99 8.96 20.24 -6.41
CA LYS A 99 9.65 20.59 -7.66
C LYS A 99 11.18 20.68 -7.53
N ASP A 100 11.71 20.85 -6.32
CA ASP A 100 13.15 21.02 -6.04
C ASP A 100 13.80 19.73 -5.52
N GLY A 101 12.99 18.69 -5.29
CA GLY A 101 13.43 17.36 -4.84
C GLY A 101 13.41 17.19 -3.32
N VAL A 102 12.59 17.96 -2.59
CA VAL A 102 12.47 17.91 -1.13
C VAL A 102 11.16 17.26 -0.70
N TYR A 103 11.22 16.37 0.29
CA TYR A 103 10.06 15.71 0.90
C TYR A 103 9.59 16.44 2.16
N SER A 104 8.27 16.53 2.33
CA SER A 104 7.61 16.95 3.57
C SER A 104 7.73 15.88 4.68
N GLY A 105 7.61 16.28 5.94
CA GLY A 105 7.57 15.38 7.11
C GLY A 105 8.94 14.95 7.64
N TYR A 106 10.04 15.42 7.02
CA TYR A 106 11.40 15.06 7.40
C TYR A 106 12.35 16.25 7.26
N SER A 107 13.23 16.41 8.23
CA SER A 107 14.37 17.33 8.17
C SER A 107 15.64 16.54 8.46
N THR A 108 16.38 16.18 7.41
CA THR A 108 17.64 15.43 7.51
C THR A 108 18.72 16.08 6.63
N GLY A 109 20.00 15.71 6.81
CA GLY A 109 21.09 16.30 6.01
C GLY A 109 20.95 16.14 4.49
N ASN A 110 20.23 15.10 4.03
CA ASN A 110 19.97 14.83 2.61
C ASN A 110 18.54 15.20 2.18
N ASN A 111 17.70 15.71 3.10
CA ASN A 111 16.36 16.19 2.83
C ASN A 111 16.10 17.43 3.72
N PRO A 112 16.41 18.64 3.24
CA PRO A 112 16.24 19.88 3.99
C PRO A 112 14.77 20.33 4.04
N GLY A 113 13.85 19.39 4.26
CA GLY A 113 12.42 19.66 4.38
C GLY A 113 12.02 20.09 5.79
N ASP A 114 10.71 20.27 6.00
CA ASP A 114 10.12 20.57 7.31
C ASP A 114 9.50 19.29 7.88
N SER A 115 9.87 18.95 9.12
CA SER A 115 9.33 17.78 9.83
C SER A 115 7.84 17.87 10.15
N ASN A 116 7.26 19.07 10.16
CA ASN A 116 5.83 19.30 10.42
C ASN A 116 5.00 19.48 9.14
N ALA A 117 5.65 19.65 7.99
CA ALA A 117 4.95 19.82 6.73
C ALA A 117 4.31 18.50 6.26
N THR A 118 3.19 18.62 5.55
CA THR A 118 2.40 17.46 5.10
C THR A 118 2.19 17.44 3.59
N TYR A 119 2.64 18.45 2.84
CA TYR A 119 2.40 18.60 1.40
C TYR A 119 2.81 17.37 0.59
N LEU A 120 2.17 17.20 -0.56
CA LEU A 120 2.44 16.17 -1.57
C LEU A 120 2.35 14.75 -1.00
N ARG A 121 1.49 14.59 0.00
CA ARG A 121 1.11 13.32 0.64
C ARG A 121 -0.40 13.27 0.80
N GLY A 122 -0.97 12.10 0.58
CA GLY A 122 -2.39 11.89 0.82
C GLY A 122 -2.79 10.45 0.55
N TYR A 123 -4.04 10.14 0.89
CA TYR A 123 -4.65 8.88 0.52
C TYR A 123 -6.08 9.08 0.02
N GLN A 124 -6.51 8.16 -0.83
CA GLN A 124 -7.85 8.06 -1.38
C GLN A 124 -8.33 6.61 -1.32
N PHE A 125 -9.63 6.41 -1.47
CA PHE A 125 -10.23 5.09 -1.63
C PHE A 125 -10.72 4.94 -3.07
N ALA A 126 -10.40 3.81 -3.68
CA ALA A 126 -10.80 3.53 -5.05
C ALA A 126 -12.33 3.52 -5.21
N ASP A 127 -12.83 4.08 -6.30
CA ASP A 127 -14.26 4.09 -6.63
C ASP A 127 -14.73 2.73 -7.21
N ALA A 128 -15.96 2.67 -7.72
CA ALA A 128 -16.52 1.45 -8.31
C ALA A 128 -15.75 0.96 -9.56
N ASN A 129 -14.98 1.83 -10.21
CA ASN A 129 -14.13 1.51 -11.34
C ASN A 129 -12.69 1.16 -10.90
N GLY A 130 -12.43 1.10 -9.60
CA GLY A 130 -11.10 0.85 -9.04
C GLY A 130 -10.20 2.09 -9.09
N GLU A 131 -10.75 3.27 -9.35
CA GLU A 131 -9.96 4.47 -9.61
C GLU A 131 -9.82 5.34 -8.35
N VAL A 132 -8.60 5.83 -8.10
CA VAL A 132 -8.33 6.96 -7.20
C VAL A 132 -7.79 8.14 -8.00
N GLU A 133 -8.11 9.34 -7.56
CA GLU A 133 -7.66 10.58 -8.19
C GLU A 133 -6.96 11.48 -7.17
N PHE A 134 -5.87 12.11 -7.58
CA PHE A 134 -5.15 13.12 -6.80
C PHE A 134 -4.86 14.34 -7.67
N ILE A 135 -5.00 15.53 -7.10
CA ILE A 135 -4.49 16.77 -7.68
C ILE A 135 -3.16 17.05 -6.98
N THR A 136 -2.07 17.04 -7.75
CA THR A 136 -0.71 17.25 -7.27
C THR A 136 0.10 18.12 -8.23
N ILE A 137 1.42 18.11 -8.12
CA ILE A 137 2.36 18.71 -9.07
C ILE A 137 3.24 17.65 -9.73
N VAL A 138 3.74 17.93 -10.94
CA VAL A 138 4.84 17.15 -11.54
C VAL A 138 6.04 17.23 -10.58
N PRO A 139 6.53 16.12 -10.03
CA PRO A 139 7.64 16.15 -9.07
C PRO A 139 8.92 16.68 -9.72
N GLY A 140 9.81 17.22 -8.90
CA GLY A 140 11.21 17.39 -9.28
C GLY A 140 11.97 16.06 -9.26
N TRP A 141 13.29 16.17 -9.28
CA TRP A 141 14.20 15.05 -9.09
C TRP A 141 15.20 15.38 -7.99
N TYR A 142 15.87 14.37 -7.42
CA TYR A 142 16.95 14.55 -6.45
C TYR A 142 18.10 13.60 -6.76
N SER A 143 19.29 13.90 -6.25
CA SER A 143 20.51 13.19 -6.64
C SER A 143 20.38 11.68 -6.37
N GLY A 144 20.68 10.88 -7.39
CA GLY A 144 20.70 9.42 -7.32
C GLY A 144 19.38 8.73 -7.60
N ARG A 145 18.29 9.46 -7.90
CA ARG A 145 16.99 8.89 -8.26
C ARG A 145 16.35 9.63 -9.43
N ILE A 146 15.72 8.91 -10.35
CA ILE A 146 14.86 9.49 -11.39
C ILE A 146 13.59 10.07 -10.73
N CYS A 147 12.95 11.09 -11.29
CA CYS A 147 11.65 11.60 -10.86
C CYS A 147 10.63 10.47 -10.71
N HIS A 148 9.97 10.39 -9.55
CA HIS A 148 8.98 9.37 -9.24
C HIS A 148 7.94 9.85 -8.24
N ILE A 149 6.80 9.15 -8.21
CA ILE A 149 5.81 9.22 -7.15
C ILE A 149 5.74 7.84 -6.49
N HIS A 150 5.83 7.81 -5.17
CA HIS A 150 5.57 6.59 -4.42
C HIS A 150 4.08 6.36 -4.24
N PHE A 151 3.68 5.09 -4.23
CA PHE A 151 2.35 4.72 -3.81
C PHE A 151 2.32 3.43 -3.00
N GLN A 152 1.28 3.31 -2.17
CA GLN A 152 0.96 2.09 -1.43
C GLN A 152 -0.49 1.74 -1.64
N VAL A 153 -0.75 0.46 -1.93
CA VAL A 153 -2.11 -0.07 -2.02
C VAL A 153 -2.36 -0.95 -0.82
N TYR A 154 -3.42 -0.65 -0.08
CA TYR A 154 -3.93 -1.46 0.99
C TYR A 154 -5.23 -2.13 0.53
N VAL A 155 -5.19 -3.45 0.49
CA VAL A 155 -6.39 -4.27 0.32
C VAL A 155 -6.79 -4.70 1.72
N SER A 156 -7.92 -4.19 2.21
CA SER A 156 -8.26 -4.25 3.64
C SER A 156 -7.19 -3.53 4.49
N SER A 157 -6.78 -4.09 5.63
CA SER A 157 -5.66 -3.59 6.45
C SER A 157 -4.29 -4.14 6.06
N SER A 158 -4.21 -5.01 5.05
CA SER A 158 -2.96 -5.62 4.61
C SER A 158 -2.31 -4.79 3.52
N TYR A 159 -0.99 -4.59 3.63
CA TYR A 159 -0.19 -4.07 2.52
C TYR A 159 -0.33 -5.02 1.33
N SER A 160 -0.92 -4.53 0.25
CA SER A 160 -1.05 -5.30 -0.98
C SER A 160 0.08 -4.98 -1.95
N ALA A 161 0.49 -3.70 -2.01
CA ALA A 161 1.66 -3.28 -2.78
C ALA A 161 2.31 -2.04 -2.18
N ILE A 162 3.63 -1.97 -2.26
CA ILE A 162 4.43 -0.74 -2.16
C ILE A 162 5.17 -0.64 -3.47
N SER A 163 5.03 0.46 -4.20
CA SER A 163 5.72 0.64 -5.47
C SER A 163 5.97 2.12 -5.75
N GLN A 164 6.54 2.38 -6.92
CA GLN A 164 6.85 3.72 -7.41
C GLN A 164 6.43 3.80 -8.86
N LEU A 165 5.96 4.97 -9.29
CA LEU A 165 5.72 5.26 -10.70
C LEU A 165 6.66 6.35 -11.17
N SER A 166 6.97 6.33 -12.46
CA SER A 166 7.71 7.39 -13.16
C SER A 166 7.02 7.72 -14.48
N PHE A 167 7.63 8.61 -15.26
CA PHE A 167 7.05 9.20 -16.46
C PHE A 167 7.99 9.08 -17.66
N PRO A 168 7.48 9.13 -18.91
CA PRO A 168 8.31 9.18 -20.10
C PRO A 168 9.34 10.31 -20.01
N ILE A 169 10.62 9.96 -20.16
CA ILE A 169 11.75 10.88 -19.93
C ILE A 169 11.62 12.13 -20.81
N GLU A 170 11.36 11.95 -22.10
CA GLU A 170 11.22 13.05 -23.06
C GLU A 170 10.09 14.00 -22.67
N THR A 171 8.91 13.47 -22.36
CA THR A 171 7.75 14.28 -21.97
C THR A 171 7.99 15.05 -20.68
N LYS A 172 8.53 14.38 -19.65
CA LYS A 172 8.82 15.01 -18.35
C LYS A 172 9.89 16.11 -18.49
N ASN A 173 10.98 15.86 -19.22
CA ASN A 173 12.02 16.88 -19.39
C ASN A 173 11.51 18.07 -20.24
N ALA A 174 10.64 17.84 -21.22
CA ALA A 174 9.97 18.93 -21.94
C ALA A 174 9.12 19.82 -21.01
N ILE A 175 8.50 19.27 -19.96
CA ILE A 175 7.79 20.05 -18.93
C ILE A 175 8.78 20.94 -18.16
N TYR A 176 9.93 20.40 -17.76
CA TYR A 176 10.94 21.17 -17.04
C TYR A 176 11.52 22.29 -17.89
N GLU A 177 11.83 22.02 -19.17
CA GLU A 177 12.31 23.03 -20.11
C GLU A 177 11.28 24.16 -20.32
N ALA A 178 10.03 23.80 -20.59
CA ALA A 178 8.94 24.76 -20.79
C ALA A 178 8.65 25.61 -19.53
N ASN A 179 9.04 25.13 -18.36
CA ASN A 179 8.81 25.78 -17.06
C ASN A 179 10.14 26.04 -16.31
N SER A 180 11.19 26.43 -17.03
CA SER A 180 12.56 26.55 -16.48
C SER A 180 12.72 27.55 -15.32
N GLU A 181 11.86 28.57 -15.23
CA GLU A 181 11.81 29.46 -14.07
C GLU A 181 11.30 28.76 -12.80
N LEU A 182 10.43 27.75 -12.96
CA LEU A 182 9.83 26.98 -11.87
C LEU A 182 10.71 25.78 -11.49
N TYR A 183 11.18 25.02 -12.48
CA TYR A 183 12.04 23.84 -12.33
C TYR A 183 13.51 24.19 -12.58
N THR A 184 14.09 24.94 -11.64
CA THR A 184 15.45 25.51 -11.79
C THR A 184 16.59 24.50 -11.87
N LYS A 185 16.35 23.24 -11.47
CA LYS A 185 17.30 22.13 -11.60
C LYS A 185 17.41 21.60 -13.03
N GLY A 186 16.46 21.97 -13.90
CA GLY A 186 16.39 21.51 -15.28
C GLY A 186 16.13 20.01 -15.40
N ASP A 187 16.55 19.46 -16.53
CA ASP A 187 16.35 18.06 -16.90
C ASP A 187 16.76 17.07 -15.80
N ASP A 188 15.95 16.03 -15.64
CA ASP A 188 16.31 14.89 -14.81
C ASP A 188 17.51 14.16 -15.46
N PRO A 189 18.66 14.07 -14.76
CA PRO A 189 19.89 13.58 -15.36
C PRO A 189 19.95 12.05 -15.49
N LEU A 190 19.01 11.31 -14.89
CA LEU A 190 19.06 9.84 -14.87
C LEU A 190 18.11 9.20 -15.89
N SER A 191 18.60 8.17 -16.57
CA SER A 191 17.75 7.21 -17.28
C SER A 191 17.25 6.11 -16.35
N PHE A 192 16.23 5.37 -16.78
CA PHE A 192 15.72 4.21 -16.02
C PHE A 192 16.81 3.17 -15.72
N GLN A 193 17.77 2.96 -16.64
CA GLN A 193 18.88 2.00 -16.46
C GLN A 193 19.91 2.46 -15.43
N GLN A 194 19.94 3.74 -15.09
CA GLN A 194 20.85 4.32 -14.09
C GLN A 194 20.22 4.40 -12.70
N ASP A 195 18.89 4.32 -12.61
CA ASP A 195 18.17 4.32 -11.34
C ASP A 195 18.12 2.90 -10.74
N ASN A 196 18.46 2.77 -9.46
CA ASN A 196 18.58 1.47 -8.79
C ASN A 196 17.24 0.81 -8.45
N ILE A 197 16.12 1.49 -8.65
CA ILE A 197 14.74 0.99 -8.49
C ILE A 197 14.15 0.61 -9.85
N PHE A 198 14.39 1.38 -10.91
CA PHE A 198 13.78 1.13 -12.23
C PHE A 198 14.65 0.34 -13.22
N SER A 199 15.93 0.10 -12.89
CA SER A 199 16.88 -0.54 -13.79
C SER A 199 16.64 -2.02 -14.05
N ASP A 200 15.83 -2.70 -13.23
CA ASP A 200 15.45 -4.11 -13.41
C ASP A 200 14.09 -4.30 -14.11
N GLY A 201 13.43 -3.21 -14.50
CA GLY A 201 12.21 -3.18 -15.30
C GLY A 201 11.27 -2.07 -14.83
N TYR A 202 10.68 -1.32 -15.76
CA TYR A 202 9.83 -0.16 -15.42
C TYR A 202 8.51 -0.10 -16.20
N GLU A 203 8.24 -1.07 -17.07
CA GLU A 203 7.13 -1.02 -18.02
C GLU A 203 5.76 -0.92 -17.31
N TYR A 204 5.61 -1.61 -16.18
CA TYR A 204 4.39 -1.59 -15.35
C TYR A 204 4.34 -0.44 -14.33
N GLN A 205 5.39 0.39 -14.29
CA GLN A 205 5.51 1.54 -13.39
C GLN A 205 5.60 2.86 -14.19
N LEU A 206 5.50 2.78 -15.51
CA LEU A 206 5.53 3.94 -16.39
C LEU A 206 4.11 4.48 -16.57
N SER A 207 3.82 5.55 -15.85
CA SER A 207 2.55 6.26 -15.97
C SER A 207 2.48 7.01 -17.30
N THR A 208 1.28 7.16 -17.86
CA THR A 208 1.07 8.11 -18.96
C THR A 208 1.33 9.54 -18.47
N LEU A 209 1.62 10.46 -19.39
CA LEU A 209 1.73 11.88 -19.08
C LEU A 209 1.25 12.68 -20.29
N THR A 210 0.05 13.24 -20.19
CA THR A 210 -0.64 13.91 -21.30
C THR A 210 -1.04 15.32 -20.91
N ALA A 211 -0.86 16.30 -21.79
CA ALA A 211 -1.25 17.67 -21.50
C ALA A 211 -2.77 17.78 -21.27
N ASN A 212 -3.16 18.58 -20.28
CA ASN A 212 -4.56 18.86 -19.94
C ASN A 212 -4.85 20.34 -20.25
N GLU A 213 -5.61 20.59 -21.32
CA GLU A 213 -5.91 21.96 -21.78
C GLU A 213 -6.81 22.74 -20.81
N GLU A 214 -7.66 22.04 -20.04
CA GLU A 214 -8.61 22.68 -19.12
C GLU A 214 -7.90 23.29 -17.90
N THR A 215 -6.91 22.58 -17.38
CA THR A 215 -6.12 22.99 -16.20
C THR A 215 -4.84 23.73 -16.57
N GLY A 216 -4.38 23.61 -17.82
CA GLY A 216 -3.05 24.04 -18.25
C GLY A 216 -1.91 23.17 -17.69
N GLY A 217 -2.24 22.04 -17.05
CA GLY A 217 -1.31 21.08 -16.47
C GLY A 217 -1.23 19.79 -17.29
N TYR A 218 -1.11 18.66 -16.59
CA TYR A 218 -1.03 17.32 -17.19
C TYR A 218 -1.92 16.33 -16.44
N ASP A 219 -2.40 15.32 -17.17
CA ASP A 219 -3.02 14.13 -16.61
C ASP A 219 -2.03 12.96 -16.67
N ALA A 220 -2.00 12.18 -15.59
CA ALA A 220 -1.22 10.95 -15.48
C ALA A 220 -2.12 9.79 -15.11
N TYR A 221 -1.91 8.65 -15.76
CA TYR A 221 -2.69 7.43 -15.53
C TYR A 221 -1.77 6.21 -15.45
N LEU A 222 -1.98 5.40 -14.41
CA LEU A 222 -1.35 4.09 -14.27
C LEU A 222 -2.38 3.06 -13.79
N GLU A 223 -2.45 1.92 -14.48
CA GLU A 223 -3.17 0.75 -14.02
C GLU A 223 -2.23 -0.14 -13.18
N VAL A 224 -2.69 -0.54 -11.99
CA VAL A 224 -1.90 -1.23 -10.98
C VAL A 224 -2.61 -2.52 -10.59
N ALA A 225 -2.04 -3.67 -10.98
CA ALA A 225 -2.53 -4.95 -10.52
C ALA A 225 -1.90 -5.33 -9.18
N VAL A 226 -2.73 -5.72 -8.20
CA VAL A 226 -2.28 -6.15 -6.86
C VAL A 226 -2.81 -7.54 -6.52
N GLN A 227 -2.22 -8.22 -5.53
CA GLN A 227 -2.66 -9.56 -5.12
C GLN A 227 -4.12 -9.54 -4.58
N GLY A 228 -4.91 -10.55 -4.95
CA GLY A 228 -6.29 -10.75 -4.50
C GLY A 228 -7.35 -10.81 -5.61
N GLU A 229 -8.51 -11.40 -5.30
CA GLU A 229 -9.75 -11.33 -6.09
C GLU A 229 -10.55 -10.09 -5.71
N GLY A 230 -10.82 -9.21 -6.67
CA GLY A 230 -11.63 -8.01 -6.46
C GLY A 230 -13.08 -8.38 -6.09
N THR A 231 -13.46 -8.12 -4.84
CA THR A 231 -14.67 -7.39 -4.40
C THR A 231 -14.85 -7.55 -2.88
N VAL A 232 -14.16 -6.72 -2.08
CA VAL A 232 -14.69 -6.10 -0.84
C VAL A 232 -13.65 -5.16 -0.26
N GLY A 233 -13.70 -3.88 -0.66
CA GLY A 233 -12.94 -2.84 0.01
C GLY A 233 -13.79 -2.10 1.05
N LEU A 234 -13.12 -1.69 2.13
CA LEU A 234 -13.67 -1.24 3.41
C LEU A 234 -14.18 0.20 3.44
N GLY A 235 -13.97 1.04 2.42
CA GLY A 235 -14.38 2.46 2.45
C GLY A 235 -15.89 2.72 2.69
N HIS A 236 -16.77 1.90 2.11
CA HIS A 236 -18.22 1.96 2.40
C HIS A 236 -18.59 1.13 3.64
N LEU A 237 -17.89 0.02 3.85
CA LEU A 237 -18.13 -0.89 4.97
C LEU A 237 -17.68 -0.29 6.31
N GLU A 238 -16.71 0.61 6.39
CA GLU A 238 -16.34 1.28 7.66
C GLU A 238 -17.39 2.31 8.05
N ARG A 239 -17.96 3.07 7.10
CA ARG A 239 -19.09 3.97 7.38
C ARG A 239 -20.39 3.22 7.67
N GLN A 240 -20.62 2.07 7.04
CA GLN A 240 -21.78 1.21 7.35
C GLN A 240 -21.57 0.42 8.64
N ALA A 241 -20.39 -0.15 8.87
CA ALA A 241 -19.98 -0.84 10.07
C ALA A 241 -19.99 0.12 11.25
N ALA A 242 -19.52 1.36 11.13
CA ALA A 242 -19.60 2.37 12.19
C ALA A 242 -21.04 2.69 12.62
N LYS A 243 -22.04 2.45 11.75
CA LYS A 243 -23.47 2.52 12.14
C LYS A 243 -23.95 1.29 12.93
N GLN A 244 -23.14 0.22 13.00
CA GLN A 244 -23.49 -1.07 13.57
C GLN A 244 -22.61 -1.44 14.76
N PHE A 245 -21.32 -1.13 14.70
CA PHE A 245 -20.35 -1.31 15.77
C PHE A 245 -19.09 -0.45 15.57
N THR A 246 -18.38 -0.18 16.66
CA THR A 246 -17.04 0.39 16.64
C THR A 246 -16.04 -0.65 17.15
N LEU A 247 -14.88 -0.75 16.52
CA LEU A 247 -13.77 -1.61 16.98
C LEU A 247 -12.67 -0.72 17.56
N GLY A 248 -12.38 -0.86 18.85
CA GLY A 248 -11.33 -0.11 19.52
C GLY A 248 -9.97 -0.81 19.43
N GLN A 249 -8.91 -0.05 19.72
CA GLN A 249 -7.54 -0.58 19.79
C GLN A 249 -7.41 -1.53 21.00
N ASN A 250 -6.75 -2.67 20.81
CA ASN A 250 -6.46 -3.57 21.92
C ASN A 250 -5.62 -2.83 22.98
N PHE A 251 -5.83 -3.14 24.26
CA PHE A 251 -5.05 -2.55 25.35
C PHE A 251 -4.62 -3.62 26.37
N PRO A 252 -3.34 -3.63 26.78
CA PRO A 252 -2.25 -2.80 26.26
C PRO A 252 -1.89 -3.13 24.80
N ASN A 253 -1.37 -2.13 24.08
CA ASN A 253 -0.74 -2.27 22.77
C ASN A 253 0.48 -1.32 22.72
N PRO A 254 1.73 -1.81 22.65
CA PRO A 254 2.11 -3.22 22.51
C PRO A 254 1.73 -4.10 23.71
N TYR A 255 1.49 -5.39 23.49
CA TYR A 255 1.13 -6.37 24.52
C TYR A 255 2.28 -7.36 24.77
N THR A 256 2.41 -7.87 26.00
CA THR A 256 3.46 -8.84 26.35
C THR A 256 2.97 -10.29 26.34
N ALA A 257 1.78 -10.54 26.90
CA ALA A 257 1.15 -11.87 26.92
C ALA A 257 -0.38 -11.81 26.89
N ASN A 258 -0.94 -10.71 27.40
CA ASN A 258 -2.38 -10.54 27.56
C ASN A 258 -2.77 -9.18 26.96
N THR A 259 -3.91 -9.13 26.28
CA THR A 259 -4.49 -7.89 25.79
C THR A 259 -6.01 -7.97 25.80
N THR A 260 -6.70 -6.84 25.75
CA THR A 260 -8.15 -6.78 25.70
C THR A 260 -8.59 -6.02 24.47
N ILE A 261 -9.52 -6.57 23.70
CA ILE A 261 -10.11 -5.91 22.53
C ILE A 261 -11.43 -5.25 22.93
N PRO A 262 -11.50 -3.90 23.01
CA PRO A 262 -12.75 -3.19 23.24
C PRO A 262 -13.52 -3.00 21.93
N PHE A 263 -14.84 -3.08 21.99
CA PHE A 263 -15.72 -2.76 20.88
C PHE A 263 -17.11 -2.36 21.40
N THR A 264 -17.87 -1.60 20.61
CA THR A 264 -19.21 -1.16 20.98
C THR A 264 -20.20 -1.63 19.93
N LEU A 265 -21.31 -2.25 20.33
CA LEU A 265 -22.39 -2.69 19.45
C LEU A 265 -23.54 -1.67 19.46
N VAL A 266 -23.89 -1.12 18.30
CA VAL A 266 -25.04 -0.21 18.13
C VAL A 266 -26.37 -0.99 18.15
N ARG A 267 -26.34 -2.28 17.80
CA ARG A 267 -27.49 -3.19 17.80
C ARG A 267 -27.11 -4.57 18.32
N PRO A 268 -28.07 -5.36 18.84
CA PRO A 268 -27.82 -6.76 19.17
C PRO A 268 -27.29 -7.53 17.95
N ALA A 269 -26.24 -8.32 18.14
CA ALA A 269 -25.54 -8.98 17.05
C ALA A 269 -24.77 -10.22 17.50
N SER A 270 -24.43 -11.09 16.56
CA SER A 270 -23.40 -12.11 16.74
C SER A 270 -22.03 -11.54 16.33
N VAL A 271 -21.00 -11.79 17.13
CA VAL A 271 -19.65 -11.28 16.93
C VAL A 271 -18.68 -12.45 16.73
N THR A 272 -17.96 -12.43 15.62
CA THR A 272 -16.83 -13.33 15.35
C THR A 272 -15.55 -12.53 15.48
N LEU A 273 -14.59 -13.02 16.25
CA LEU A 273 -13.25 -12.46 16.35
C LEU A 273 -12.25 -13.48 15.82
N GLU A 274 -11.39 -13.07 14.90
CA GLU A 274 -10.31 -13.89 14.34
C GLU A 274 -8.96 -13.20 14.52
N LEU A 275 -7.91 -13.99 14.76
CA LEU A 275 -6.53 -13.49 14.73
C LEU A 275 -5.79 -14.04 13.52
N TRP A 276 -5.02 -13.17 12.88
CA TRP A 276 -4.26 -13.42 11.66
C TRP A 276 -2.81 -13.02 11.86
N GLU A 277 -1.88 -13.85 11.39
CA GLU A 277 -0.48 -13.46 11.23
C GLU A 277 -0.34 -12.42 10.11
N LEU A 278 0.75 -11.64 10.14
CA LEU A 278 1.08 -10.68 9.07
C LEU A 278 1.32 -11.36 7.69
N SER A 279 1.53 -12.68 7.69
CA SER A 279 1.61 -13.51 6.48
C SER A 279 0.25 -13.80 5.83
N GLY A 280 -0.86 -13.41 6.49
CA GLY A 280 -2.23 -13.71 6.06
C GLY A 280 -2.78 -15.05 6.56
N ARG A 281 -2.08 -15.76 7.45
CA ARG A 281 -2.55 -17.03 8.03
C ARG A 281 -3.44 -16.79 9.25
N ARG A 282 -4.68 -17.29 9.24
CA ARG A 282 -5.55 -17.29 10.44
C ARG A 282 -5.02 -18.27 11.49
N VAL A 283 -4.87 -17.80 12.72
CA VAL A 283 -4.33 -18.58 13.85
C VAL A 283 -5.34 -18.78 14.98
N TYR A 284 -6.39 -17.96 15.05
CA TYR A 284 -7.45 -18.10 16.05
C TYR A 284 -8.80 -17.62 15.52
N SER A 285 -9.88 -18.18 16.06
CA SER A 285 -11.25 -17.75 15.79
C SER A 285 -12.14 -18.05 16.99
N MET A 286 -13.03 -17.12 17.34
CA MET A 286 -14.08 -17.30 18.34
C MET A 286 -15.37 -16.64 17.90
N VAL A 287 -16.50 -17.14 18.40
CA VAL A 287 -17.84 -16.62 18.10
C VAL A 287 -18.59 -16.39 19.41
N LYS A 288 -19.22 -15.22 19.53
CA LYS A 288 -20.19 -14.88 20.58
C LYS A 288 -21.51 -14.55 19.94
N GLU A 289 -22.52 -15.36 20.18
CA GLU A 289 -23.88 -15.14 19.66
C GLU A 289 -24.70 -14.24 20.58
N ASN A 290 -25.70 -13.55 20.01
CA ASN A 290 -26.73 -12.81 20.75
C ASN A 290 -26.17 -11.77 21.74
N MET A 291 -25.09 -11.07 21.38
CA MET A 291 -24.56 -10.00 22.20
C MET A 291 -25.50 -8.79 22.19
N ALA A 292 -25.71 -8.18 23.35
CA ALA A 292 -26.56 -7.00 23.49
C ALA A 292 -25.89 -5.75 22.91
N THR A 293 -26.66 -4.68 22.67
CA THR A 293 -26.10 -3.35 22.38
C THR A 293 -25.31 -2.81 23.58
N GLY A 294 -24.29 -2.00 23.31
CA GLY A 294 -23.43 -1.36 24.32
C GLY A 294 -21.96 -1.74 24.18
N ASP A 295 -21.18 -1.37 25.19
CA ASP A 295 -19.74 -1.62 25.25
C ASP A 295 -19.42 -3.05 25.66
N HIS A 296 -18.44 -3.63 24.99
CA HIS A 296 -17.97 -4.99 25.21
C HIS A 296 -16.45 -5.07 25.17
N GLN A 297 -15.93 -6.12 25.80
CA GLN A 297 -14.51 -6.42 25.83
C GLN A 297 -14.29 -7.92 25.64
N ILE A 298 -13.27 -8.27 24.86
CA ILE A 298 -12.78 -9.64 24.73
C ILE A 298 -11.35 -9.67 25.26
N PRO A 299 -11.10 -10.29 26.43
CA PRO A 299 -9.74 -10.57 26.88
C PRO A 299 -9.12 -11.67 26.02
N LEU A 300 -7.85 -11.50 25.67
CA LEU A 300 -7.01 -12.45 24.95
C LEU A 300 -5.77 -12.74 25.79
N GLU A 301 -5.53 -14.02 26.05
CA GLU A 301 -4.35 -14.53 26.72
C GLU A 301 -3.63 -15.47 25.76
N LEU A 302 -2.55 -15.02 25.11
CA LEU A 302 -1.99 -15.73 23.96
C LEU A 302 -1.43 -17.11 24.34
N GLU A 303 -0.87 -17.23 25.54
CA GLU A 303 -0.40 -18.51 26.07
C GLU A 303 -1.55 -19.51 26.21
N ALA A 304 -2.71 -19.09 26.69
CA ALA A 304 -3.91 -19.94 26.80
C ALA A 304 -4.48 -20.34 25.43
N LEU A 305 -4.14 -19.59 24.38
CA LEU A 305 -4.53 -19.86 23.00
C LEU A 305 -3.47 -20.66 22.21
N ASP A 306 -2.37 -21.07 22.86
CA ASP A 306 -1.20 -21.71 22.21
C ASP A 306 -0.62 -20.86 21.06
N LEU A 307 -0.65 -19.54 21.23
CA LEU A 307 -0.12 -18.57 20.27
C LEU A 307 1.18 -17.94 20.81
N PRO A 308 2.25 -17.86 20.00
CA PRO A 308 3.45 -17.15 20.40
C PRO A 308 3.18 -15.65 20.52
N VAL A 309 3.96 -14.97 21.37
CA VAL A 309 3.97 -13.50 21.42
C VAL A 309 4.49 -12.98 20.08
N GLY A 310 3.69 -12.18 19.38
CA GLY A 310 4.00 -11.71 18.04
C GLY A 310 3.01 -10.68 17.51
N ASN A 311 3.31 -10.07 16.37
CA ASN A 311 2.36 -9.13 15.76
C ASN A 311 1.24 -9.90 15.08
N TYR A 312 -0.01 -9.52 15.38
CA TYR A 312 -1.20 -10.10 14.76
C TYR A 312 -2.12 -8.98 14.26
N VAL A 313 -2.99 -9.33 13.31
CA VAL A 313 -4.17 -8.55 12.97
C VAL A 313 -5.37 -9.25 13.58
N TYR A 314 -6.17 -8.52 14.35
CA TYR A 314 -7.46 -9.03 14.79
C TYR A 314 -8.57 -8.47 13.90
N GLN A 315 -9.41 -9.37 13.40
CA GLN A 315 -10.56 -9.06 12.58
C GLN A 315 -11.82 -9.35 13.36
N MET A 316 -12.73 -8.39 13.43
CA MET A 316 -14.03 -8.52 14.07
C MET A 316 -15.14 -8.42 13.04
N THR A 317 -15.99 -9.44 12.99
CA THR A 317 -17.17 -9.51 12.14
C THR A 317 -18.43 -9.48 13.01
N VAL A 318 -19.29 -8.49 12.79
CA VAL A 318 -20.57 -8.32 13.47
C VAL A 318 -21.70 -8.64 12.50
N SER A 319 -22.57 -9.58 12.88
CA SER A 319 -23.70 -10.04 12.07
C SER A 319 -25.02 -9.75 12.79
N ASN A 320 -25.91 -8.99 12.16
CA ASN A 320 -27.22 -8.63 12.70
C ASN A 320 -28.28 -8.52 11.59
N SER A 321 -29.46 -7.98 11.91
CA SER A 321 -30.57 -7.83 10.96
C SER A 321 -30.28 -6.91 9.77
N GLU A 322 -29.27 -6.04 9.89
CA GLU A 322 -28.84 -5.11 8.82
C GLU A 322 -27.78 -5.74 7.90
N GLY A 323 -27.28 -6.93 8.23
CA GLY A 323 -26.28 -7.64 7.47
C GLY A 323 -25.06 -8.02 8.30
N GLN A 324 -23.94 -8.22 7.61
CA GLN A 324 -22.65 -8.59 8.19
C GLN A 324 -21.62 -7.48 7.91
N PHE A 325 -20.89 -7.08 8.94
CA PHE A 325 -20.00 -5.93 8.93
C PHE A 325 -18.66 -6.31 9.56
N THR A 326 -17.55 -5.95 8.94
CA THR A 326 -16.21 -6.38 9.37
C THR A 326 -15.27 -5.19 9.53
N LEU A 327 -14.53 -5.16 10.64
CA LEU A 327 -13.45 -4.21 10.92
C LEU A 327 -12.21 -4.97 11.40
N CYS A 328 -11.03 -4.40 11.22
CA CYS A 328 -9.78 -5.02 11.66
C CYS A 328 -8.80 -3.99 12.22
N LYS A 329 -7.92 -4.44 13.12
CA LYS A 329 -6.88 -3.63 13.75
C LYS A 329 -5.64 -4.49 14.04
N MET A 330 -4.49 -3.84 14.13
CA MET A 330 -3.22 -4.52 14.44
C MET A 330 -2.98 -4.54 15.95
N MET A 331 -2.53 -5.68 16.46
CA MET A 331 -1.98 -5.82 17.81
C MET A 331 -0.47 -6.11 17.71
N THR A 332 0.35 -5.29 18.35
CA THR A 332 1.81 -5.38 18.31
C THR A 332 2.36 -5.99 19.59
N ALA A 333 3.39 -6.83 19.46
CA ALA A 333 4.09 -7.39 20.62
C ALA A 333 5.07 -6.36 21.21
N GLY A 334 5.13 -6.29 22.55
CA GLY A 334 5.93 -5.36 23.34
C GLY A 334 7.17 -5.95 23.99
#